data_AF-A0A0S4QVW1-F1
#
_entry.id   AF-A0A0S4QVW1-F1
#
_cell.length_a   1.000
_cell.length_b   1.000
_cell.length_c   1.000
_cell.angle_alpha   90.00
_cell.angle_beta   90.00
_cell.angle_gamma   90.00
#
_symmetry.space_group_name_H-M   'P 1'
#
loop_
_entity.id
_entity.type
_entity.pdbx_description
1 polymer ?
#
loop_
_entity_poly.entity_id
_entity_poly.type
_entity_poly.pdbx_seq_one_letter_code
_entity_poly.pdbx_strand_id
1 'polypeptide(L)'
;MFLAVTFGLTALSTAVALGQSVDVRHIGDASGLGQTAMYAQALWPLLGAVAARLAVRRPHRPGTGADQAGPAATRAAAAPGGADGAAARDGWGWRRPSARVLGLAWLYGVSYPLLGGLVLWMTGLGGFDGAGLADTFALGGLPTAVGTALAVVLGLTVGCAPYVLLAIGEEVGWRGVLVPHLAEGNSPARVVLLGGLIWSAFHLPIIVALGGTPDGVPTPVAAVCFTVALTALGATLAWQRLRHGLWPAVVTHAAVNATLYTVVEPATTDRAHTGWFGTETGLLLAVASVVAAVCWSRRAPLRPSAAGAVVADIADIANAVDAVDITATPSAASTQATPKQAAPAQVGGPARASEPIDTSDMQVVHAMFRRQFGLLPDLVRASRPGDSGQATAVADHLDLLLALLREHHSGEDRVLWPLLVERAPTLTAAATLVLVGRQHDGVDQLADAVRQAAQAWRRGAALADRDRLAGLLEDLGVALEDHLDAEEREIVPLAATLLTATEWAALGRDGSLKLSPRQLLLSLGMIEDGAGPQGLARMTSELPSVARPLVAGLARRVHRRTMRTLTRA
;
A
#
# COMPACT_ATOMS: atom_id res chain seq x y z
N MET A 1 13.73 -12.16 -24.20
CA MET A 1 12.77 -13.20 -24.64
C MET A 1 11.33 -12.73 -24.47
N PHE A 2 10.85 -12.50 -23.24
CA PHE A 2 9.49 -12.01 -22.96
C PHE A 2 9.03 -10.90 -23.91
N LEU A 3 9.72 -9.75 -23.91
CA LEU A 3 9.38 -8.61 -24.77
C LEU A 3 9.35 -8.96 -26.27
N ALA A 4 10.33 -9.74 -26.76
CA ALA A 4 10.41 -10.10 -28.16
C ALA A 4 9.19 -10.93 -28.62
N VAL A 5 8.74 -11.89 -27.81
CA VAL A 5 7.58 -12.72 -28.12
C VAL A 5 6.29 -11.88 -28.04
N THR A 6 6.11 -11.12 -26.96
CA THR A 6 4.91 -10.29 -26.78
C THR A 6 4.76 -9.25 -27.89
N PHE A 7 5.80 -8.47 -28.18
CA PHE A 7 5.74 -7.46 -29.25
C PHE A 7 5.68 -8.09 -30.64
N GLY A 8 6.33 -9.24 -30.87
CA GLY A 8 6.25 -9.96 -32.14
C GLY A 8 4.82 -10.45 -32.46
N LEU A 9 4.14 -11.04 -31.47
CA LEU A 9 2.74 -11.47 -31.60
C LEU A 9 1.79 -10.28 -31.75
N THR A 10 2.06 -9.19 -31.04
CA THR A 10 1.29 -7.94 -31.14
C THR A 10 1.42 -7.33 -32.53
N ALA A 11 2.63 -7.25 -33.07
CA ALA A 11 2.87 -6.76 -34.43
C ALA A 11 2.19 -7.64 -35.49
N LEU A 12 2.28 -8.98 -35.35
CA LEU A 12 1.63 -9.92 -36.25
C LEU A 12 0.10 -9.77 -36.23
N SER A 13 -0.51 -9.78 -35.04
CA SER A 13 -1.97 -9.62 -34.89
C SER A 13 -2.46 -8.25 -35.35
N THR A 14 -1.69 -7.18 -35.10
CA THR A 14 -1.97 -5.84 -35.65
C THR A 14 -1.94 -5.85 -37.18
N ALA A 15 -0.94 -6.47 -37.80
CA ALA A 15 -0.87 -6.56 -39.26
C ALA A 15 -2.06 -7.33 -39.86
N VAL A 16 -2.51 -8.40 -39.19
CA VAL A 16 -3.73 -9.12 -39.56
C VAL A 16 -4.95 -8.22 -39.43
N ALA A 17 -5.11 -7.51 -38.31
CA ALA A 17 -6.24 -6.61 -38.09
C ALA A 17 -6.29 -5.49 -39.15
N LEU A 18 -5.15 -4.89 -39.50
CA LEU A 18 -5.06 -3.90 -40.59
C LEU A 18 -5.44 -4.51 -41.94
N GLY A 19 -4.96 -5.72 -42.25
CA GLY A 19 -5.34 -6.44 -43.47
C GLY A 19 -6.81 -6.83 -43.52
N GLN A 20 -7.50 -6.85 -42.38
CA GLN A 20 -8.95 -7.06 -42.26
C GLN A 20 -9.73 -5.75 -42.11
N SER A 21 -9.08 -4.59 -42.27
CA SER A 21 -9.70 -3.26 -42.14
C SER A 21 -10.45 -3.05 -40.82
N VAL A 22 -9.89 -3.58 -39.72
CA VAL A 22 -10.48 -3.44 -38.38
C VAL A 22 -10.47 -1.98 -37.92
N ASP A 23 -11.61 -1.50 -37.44
CA ASP A 23 -11.75 -0.29 -36.62
C ASP A 23 -12.31 -0.71 -35.26
N VAL A 24 -11.57 -0.47 -34.17
CA VAL A 24 -11.95 -0.92 -32.83
C VAL A 24 -13.22 -0.27 -32.31
N ARG A 25 -13.59 0.91 -32.82
CA ARG A 25 -14.87 1.58 -32.48
C ARG A 25 -16.08 0.79 -32.99
N HIS A 26 -15.88 -0.03 -34.01
CA HIS A 26 -16.90 -0.81 -34.69
C HIS A 26 -16.47 -2.28 -34.80
N ILE A 27 -15.80 -2.80 -33.75
CA ILE A 27 -15.18 -4.14 -33.78
C ILE A 27 -16.19 -5.27 -34.08
N GLY A 28 -17.47 -5.06 -33.76
CA GLY A 28 -18.55 -6.00 -34.09
C GLY A 28 -18.75 -6.21 -35.59
N ASP A 29 -18.40 -5.22 -36.40
CA ASP A 29 -18.54 -5.25 -37.87
C ASP A 29 -17.32 -5.91 -38.55
N ALA A 30 -16.23 -6.12 -37.81
CA ALA A 30 -15.03 -6.76 -38.34
C ALA A 30 -15.24 -8.25 -38.62
N SER A 31 -14.45 -8.80 -39.55
CA SER A 31 -14.44 -10.25 -39.80
C SER A 31 -14.08 -11.04 -38.55
N GLY A 32 -14.52 -12.30 -38.46
CA GLY A 32 -14.16 -13.17 -37.32
C GLY A 32 -12.65 -13.31 -37.10
N LEU A 33 -11.87 -13.26 -38.19
CA LEU A 33 -10.41 -13.22 -38.13
C LEU A 33 -9.89 -11.90 -37.54
N GLY A 34 -10.44 -10.75 -37.96
CA GLY A 34 -10.11 -9.43 -37.42
C GLY A 34 -10.43 -9.30 -35.93
N GLN A 35 -11.62 -9.75 -35.52
CA GLN A 35 -12.01 -9.79 -34.10
C GLN A 35 -11.08 -10.68 -33.28
N THR A 36 -10.75 -11.88 -33.79
CA THR A 36 -9.83 -12.80 -33.12
C THR A 36 -8.43 -12.19 -32.99
N ALA A 37 -7.93 -11.54 -34.03
CA ALA A 37 -6.64 -10.87 -34.00
C ALA A 37 -6.59 -9.78 -32.92
N MET A 38 -7.69 -9.06 -32.71
CA MET A 38 -7.78 -8.04 -31.66
C MET A 38 -7.89 -8.63 -30.25
N TYR A 39 -8.88 -9.48 -30.00
CA TYR A 39 -9.12 -10.02 -28.66
C TYR A 39 -7.95 -10.87 -28.15
N ALA A 40 -7.22 -11.55 -29.06
CA ALA A 40 -6.07 -12.34 -28.68
C ALA A 40 -4.89 -11.50 -28.15
N GLN A 41 -4.85 -10.17 -28.41
CA GLN A 41 -3.77 -9.31 -27.94
C GLN A 41 -3.61 -9.33 -26.42
N ALA A 42 -4.71 -9.42 -25.67
CA ALA A 42 -4.68 -9.51 -24.21
C ALA A 42 -3.95 -10.77 -23.68
N LEU A 43 -3.74 -11.80 -24.51
CA LEU A 43 -3.07 -13.05 -24.12
C LEU A 43 -1.58 -13.08 -24.49
N TRP A 44 -1.09 -12.14 -25.31
CA TRP A 44 0.31 -12.12 -25.74
C TRP A 44 1.33 -11.90 -24.61
N PRO A 45 1.06 -11.10 -23.56
CA PRO A 45 1.95 -11.02 -22.41
C PRO A 45 2.06 -12.35 -21.67
N LEU A 46 0.94 -13.05 -21.43
CA LEU A 46 0.94 -14.40 -20.86
C LEU A 46 1.78 -15.38 -21.69
N LEU A 47 1.57 -15.45 -23.00
CA LEU A 47 2.35 -16.34 -23.87
C LEU A 47 3.83 -15.99 -23.91
N GLY A 48 4.17 -14.70 -23.98
CA GLY A 48 5.55 -14.24 -23.92
C GLY A 48 6.24 -14.65 -22.61
N ALA A 49 5.49 -14.62 -21.51
CA ALA A 49 6.02 -14.98 -20.22
C ALA A 49 6.20 -16.50 -20.07
N VAL A 50 5.27 -17.30 -20.59
CA VAL A 50 5.43 -18.77 -20.68
C VAL A 50 6.64 -19.13 -21.54
N ALA A 51 6.81 -18.49 -22.70
CA ALA A 51 7.96 -18.70 -23.58
C ALA A 51 9.29 -18.36 -22.89
N ALA A 52 9.35 -17.24 -22.17
CA ALA A 52 10.53 -16.85 -21.40
C ALA A 52 10.90 -17.89 -20.34
N ARG A 53 9.94 -18.45 -19.62
CA ARG A 53 10.18 -19.51 -18.63
C ARG A 53 10.65 -20.83 -19.24
N LEU A 54 10.04 -21.24 -20.35
CA LEU A 54 10.44 -22.46 -21.05
C LEU A 54 11.87 -22.35 -21.61
N ALA A 55 12.28 -21.16 -22.04
CA ALA A 55 13.64 -20.91 -22.50
C ALA A 55 14.69 -21.08 -21.38
N VAL A 56 14.37 -20.64 -20.15
CA VAL A 56 15.25 -20.78 -18.97
C VAL A 56 15.32 -22.22 -18.47
N ARG A 57 14.24 -23.01 -18.63
CA ARG A 57 14.17 -24.42 -18.19
C ARG A 57 14.82 -25.42 -19.16
N ARG A 58 15.38 -25.01 -20.30
CA ARG A 58 16.09 -25.94 -21.18
C ARG A 58 17.43 -26.35 -20.54
N PRO A 59 17.69 -27.64 -20.28
CA PRO A 59 19.00 -28.08 -19.82
C PRO A 59 20.04 -27.80 -20.90
N HIS A 60 21.18 -27.27 -20.49
CA HIS A 60 22.39 -27.21 -21.32
C HIS A 60 22.59 -28.59 -21.98
N ARG A 61 22.55 -28.67 -23.31
CA ARG A 61 22.96 -29.89 -24.01
C ARG A 61 24.45 -30.09 -23.74
N PRO A 62 24.91 -31.23 -23.22
CA PRO A 62 26.34 -31.52 -23.15
C PRO A 62 26.84 -31.76 -24.57
N GLY A 63 27.44 -30.73 -25.17
CA GLY A 63 28.20 -30.83 -26.40
C GLY A 63 29.61 -31.33 -26.08
N THR A 64 29.84 -32.58 -26.45
CA THR A 64 31.12 -33.25 -26.73
C THR A 64 32.38 -32.38 -26.79
N GLY A 65 33.32 -32.62 -25.87
CA GLY A 65 34.70 -32.12 -25.94
C GLY A 65 35.40 -32.27 -24.59
N ALA A 66 36.46 -33.05 -24.54
CA ALA A 66 37.16 -33.49 -23.34
C ALA A 66 37.95 -32.36 -22.61
N ASP A 67 38.31 -32.70 -21.37
CA ASP A 67 39.45 -32.22 -20.56
C ASP A 67 39.26 -31.12 -19.47
N GLN A 68 39.26 -31.65 -18.23
CA GLN A 68 40.07 -31.27 -17.06
C GLN A 68 39.56 -30.27 -15.98
N ALA A 69 39.52 -30.82 -14.75
CA ALA A 69 39.61 -30.22 -13.39
C ALA A 69 38.41 -29.41 -12.85
N GLY A 70 37.85 -29.59 -11.65
CA GLY A 70 38.15 -30.39 -10.44
C GLY A 70 36.94 -30.37 -9.46
N PRO A 71 36.99 -31.05 -8.29
CA PRO A 71 35.78 -31.50 -7.59
C PRO A 71 35.36 -30.60 -6.42
N ALA A 72 34.09 -30.19 -6.40
CA ALA A 72 33.39 -29.81 -5.17
C ALA A 72 31.86 -29.92 -5.36
N ALA A 73 31.32 -31.11 -5.10
CA ALA A 73 29.88 -31.33 -5.01
C ALA A 73 29.58 -32.14 -3.76
N THR A 74 29.27 -31.44 -2.67
CA THR A 74 28.59 -32.02 -1.51
C THR A 74 27.15 -31.54 -1.50
N ARG A 75 26.26 -32.51 -1.75
CA ARG A 75 24.81 -32.42 -1.58
C ARG A 75 24.51 -32.00 -0.14
N ALA A 76 23.71 -30.96 0.05
CA ALA A 76 23.03 -30.68 1.31
C ALA A 76 21.54 -30.96 1.15
N ALA A 77 21.01 -31.65 2.15
CA ALA A 77 19.75 -32.37 2.16
C ALA A 77 18.51 -31.46 2.12
N ALA A 78 17.45 -32.01 1.52
CA ALA A 78 16.09 -31.52 1.67
C ALA A 78 15.61 -31.69 3.12
N ALA A 79 15.03 -30.63 3.69
CA ALA A 79 14.24 -30.69 4.91
C ALA A 79 12.73 -30.66 4.54
N PRO A 80 11.87 -31.45 5.19
CA PRO A 80 10.44 -31.49 4.91
C PRO A 80 9.73 -30.42 5.76
N GLY A 81 9.05 -29.47 5.10
CA GLY A 81 8.25 -28.43 5.75
C GLY A 81 6.95 -28.23 5.00
N GLY A 82 5.85 -28.12 5.77
CA GLY A 82 4.45 -28.24 5.39
C GLY A 82 3.96 -27.47 4.15
N ALA A 83 2.79 -27.93 3.68
CA ALA A 83 2.11 -27.65 2.42
C ALA A 83 1.75 -26.17 2.10
N ASP A 84 2.26 -25.18 2.83
CA ASP A 84 2.08 -23.74 2.52
C ASP A 84 3.27 -23.15 1.72
N GLY A 85 4.38 -23.88 1.59
CA GLY A 85 5.54 -23.46 0.80
C GLY A 85 5.38 -23.56 -0.73
N ALA A 86 4.29 -24.15 -1.22
CA ALA A 86 4.04 -24.30 -2.66
C ALA A 86 3.62 -22.98 -3.32
N ALA A 87 2.76 -22.19 -2.67
CA ALA A 87 2.30 -20.90 -3.21
C ALA A 87 3.39 -19.83 -3.23
N ALA A 88 4.42 -19.95 -2.39
CA ALA A 88 5.56 -19.02 -2.37
C ALA A 88 6.54 -19.22 -3.54
N ARG A 89 6.42 -20.30 -4.35
CA ARG A 89 7.40 -20.70 -5.36
C ARG A 89 6.95 -20.60 -6.82
N ASP A 90 5.76 -20.05 -7.09
CA ASP A 90 5.24 -20.01 -8.46
C ASP A 90 6.02 -19.05 -9.40
N GLY A 91 6.88 -18.20 -8.87
CA GLY A 91 7.68 -17.19 -9.59
C GLY A 91 6.85 -16.15 -10.35
N TRP A 92 5.53 -16.34 -10.43
CA TRP A 92 4.57 -15.51 -11.16
C TRP A 92 4.03 -14.39 -10.27
N GLY A 93 4.29 -14.47 -8.96
CA GLY A 93 3.82 -13.49 -7.98
C GLY A 93 2.42 -13.76 -7.45
N TRP A 94 1.82 -14.92 -7.68
CA TRP A 94 0.55 -15.30 -7.07
C TRP A 94 0.73 -15.47 -5.56
N ARG A 95 0.07 -14.60 -4.79
CA ARG A 95 -0.03 -14.67 -3.32
C ARG A 95 -1.51 -14.62 -2.95
N ARG A 96 -1.92 -15.02 -1.76
CA ARG A 96 -3.31 -14.89 -1.30
C ARG A 96 -3.46 -13.62 -0.45
N PRO A 97 -3.79 -12.45 -1.05
CA PRO A 97 -4.04 -11.25 -0.27
C PRO A 97 -5.34 -11.37 0.54
N SER A 98 -5.47 -10.57 1.59
CA SER A 98 -6.71 -10.50 2.36
C SER A 98 -7.84 -9.84 1.55
N ALA A 99 -9.09 -10.11 1.93
CA ALA A 99 -10.25 -9.48 1.31
C ALA A 99 -10.21 -7.94 1.42
N ARG A 100 -9.65 -7.39 2.52
CA ARG A 100 -9.45 -5.94 2.69
C ARG A 100 -8.55 -5.36 1.60
N VAL A 101 -7.44 -6.04 1.29
CA VAL A 101 -6.50 -5.60 0.23
C VAL A 101 -7.16 -5.64 -1.15
N LEU A 102 -7.91 -6.70 -1.46
CA LEU A 102 -8.64 -6.80 -2.72
C LEU A 102 -9.75 -5.74 -2.83
N GLY A 103 -10.47 -5.47 -1.73
CA GLY A 103 -11.47 -4.42 -1.67
C GLY A 103 -10.89 -3.02 -1.88
N LEU A 104 -9.73 -2.72 -1.28
CA LEU A 104 -9.01 -1.46 -1.50
C LEU A 104 -8.49 -1.33 -2.95
N ALA A 105 -8.00 -2.43 -3.53
CA ALA A 105 -7.57 -2.46 -4.92
C ALA A 105 -8.73 -2.18 -5.90
N TRP A 106 -9.88 -2.83 -5.67
CA TRP A 106 -11.10 -2.57 -6.42
C TRP A 106 -11.57 -1.12 -6.25
N LEU A 107 -11.63 -0.62 -5.01
CA LEU A 107 -12.04 0.75 -4.72
C LEU A 107 -11.14 1.77 -5.42
N TYR A 108 -9.82 1.55 -5.41
CA TYR A 108 -8.88 2.39 -6.15
C TYR A 108 -9.22 2.40 -7.65
N GLY A 109 -9.39 1.22 -8.26
CA GLY A 109 -9.69 1.09 -9.68
C GLY A 109 -11.03 1.70 -10.10
N VAL A 110 -12.02 1.74 -9.21
CA VAL A 110 -13.31 2.42 -9.44
C VAL A 110 -13.22 3.94 -9.25
N SER A 111 -12.50 4.38 -8.22
CA SER A 111 -12.62 5.76 -7.73
C SER A 111 -12.19 6.84 -8.73
N TYR A 112 -11.00 6.70 -9.34
CA TYR A 112 -10.44 7.78 -10.16
C TYR A 112 -11.05 7.87 -11.57
N PRO A 113 -11.39 6.77 -12.29
CA PRO A 113 -12.07 6.88 -13.57
C PRO A 113 -13.49 7.41 -13.39
N LEU A 114 -14.19 6.98 -12.33
CA LEU A 114 -15.52 7.49 -12.00
C LEU A 114 -15.49 8.97 -11.64
N LEU A 115 -14.47 9.43 -10.89
CA LEU A 115 -14.27 10.86 -10.63
C LEU A 115 -14.04 11.64 -11.92
N GLY A 116 -13.27 11.09 -12.88
CA GLY A 116 -13.11 11.66 -14.21
C GLY A 116 -14.44 11.81 -14.96
N GLY A 117 -15.27 10.76 -14.96
CA GLY A 117 -16.63 10.79 -15.53
C GLY A 117 -17.56 11.80 -14.84
N LEU A 118 -17.54 11.88 -13.51
CA LEU A 118 -18.31 12.87 -12.76
C LEU A 118 -17.91 14.30 -13.14
N VAL A 119 -16.61 14.59 -13.25
CA VAL A 119 -16.13 15.90 -13.70
C VAL A 119 -16.58 16.17 -15.13
N LEU A 120 -16.50 15.19 -16.02
CA LEU A 120 -16.98 15.29 -17.41
C LEU A 120 -18.45 15.71 -17.47
N TRP A 121 -19.33 15.08 -16.68
CA TRP A 121 -20.76 15.38 -16.66
C TRP A 121 -21.08 16.71 -15.98
N MET A 122 -20.47 17.00 -14.83
CA MET A 122 -20.72 18.23 -14.07
C MET A 122 -20.28 19.49 -14.81
N THR A 123 -19.22 19.40 -15.62
CA THR A 123 -18.72 20.52 -16.43
C THR A 123 -19.49 20.69 -17.74
N GLY A 124 -20.37 19.74 -18.09
CA GLY A 124 -21.10 19.75 -19.35
C GLY A 124 -20.25 19.34 -20.56
N LEU A 125 -19.00 18.89 -20.36
CA LEU A 125 -18.13 18.42 -21.45
C LEU A 125 -18.64 17.12 -22.09
N GLY A 126 -19.36 16.28 -21.33
CA GLY A 126 -20.15 15.16 -21.82
C GLY A 126 -21.53 15.15 -21.14
N GLY A 127 -22.57 14.64 -21.81
CA GLY A 127 -23.89 14.53 -21.20
C GLY A 127 -24.02 13.25 -20.39
N PHE A 128 -24.83 13.27 -19.34
CA PHE A 128 -25.15 12.08 -18.56
C PHE A 128 -26.44 11.45 -19.07
N ASP A 129 -26.37 10.18 -19.48
CA ASP A 129 -27.52 9.38 -19.90
C ASP A 129 -27.69 8.15 -19.00
N GLY A 130 -28.42 8.37 -17.89
CA GLY A 130 -28.76 7.28 -16.99
C GLY A 130 -29.73 6.26 -17.59
N ALA A 131 -30.53 6.63 -18.58
CA ALA A 131 -31.48 5.72 -19.22
C ALA A 131 -30.76 4.75 -20.16
N GLY A 132 -29.86 5.26 -21.02
CA GLY A 132 -29.00 4.43 -21.87
C GLY A 132 -28.10 3.48 -21.07
N LEU A 133 -27.55 3.94 -19.94
CA LEU A 133 -26.83 3.06 -19.02
C LEU A 133 -27.74 1.93 -18.49
N ALA A 134 -28.98 2.23 -18.08
CA ALA A 134 -29.91 1.22 -17.59
C ALA A 134 -30.28 0.19 -18.69
N ASP A 135 -30.46 0.65 -19.93
CA ASP A 135 -30.78 -0.20 -21.08
C ASP A 135 -29.67 -1.20 -21.40
N THR A 136 -28.40 -0.81 -21.18
CA THR A 136 -27.23 -1.69 -21.35
C THR A 136 -27.30 -2.95 -20.48
N PHE A 137 -28.01 -2.87 -19.34
CA PHE A 137 -28.23 -3.98 -18.41
C PHE A 137 -29.66 -4.55 -18.49
N ALA A 138 -30.43 -4.20 -19.52
CA ALA A 138 -31.84 -4.56 -19.67
C ALA A 138 -32.72 -4.09 -18.49
N LEU A 139 -32.42 -2.91 -17.94
CA LEU A 139 -33.12 -2.32 -16.80
C LEU A 139 -34.04 -1.14 -17.17
N GLY A 140 -34.24 -0.86 -18.46
CA GLY A 140 -35.06 0.25 -18.96
C GLY A 140 -36.53 0.23 -18.53
N GLY A 141 -37.05 -0.92 -18.09
CA GLY A 141 -38.41 -1.04 -17.54
C GLY A 141 -38.57 -0.49 -16.11
N LEU A 142 -37.47 -0.12 -15.44
CA LEU A 142 -37.49 0.47 -14.10
C LEU A 142 -37.54 2.00 -14.16
N PRO A 143 -37.96 2.69 -13.07
CA PRO A 143 -37.76 4.13 -12.97
C PRO A 143 -36.28 4.48 -13.21
N THR A 144 -36.00 5.48 -14.05
CA THR A 144 -34.64 5.78 -14.52
C THR A 144 -33.63 5.83 -13.38
N ALA A 145 -33.90 6.56 -12.30
CA ALA A 145 -32.99 6.65 -11.17
C ALA A 145 -32.64 5.28 -10.53
N VAL A 146 -33.62 4.37 -10.44
CA VAL A 146 -33.43 3.02 -9.90
C VAL A 146 -32.66 2.15 -10.89
N GLY A 147 -33.05 2.18 -12.17
CA GLY A 147 -32.36 1.45 -13.23
C GLY A 147 -30.89 1.85 -13.37
N THR A 148 -30.62 3.17 -13.39
CA THR A 148 -29.27 3.73 -13.41
C THR A 148 -28.46 3.31 -12.19
N ALA A 149 -29.02 3.44 -10.97
CA ALA A 149 -28.30 3.07 -9.75
C ALA A 149 -27.94 1.58 -9.74
N LEU A 150 -28.86 0.71 -10.14
CA LEU A 150 -28.62 -0.72 -10.24
C LEU A 150 -27.60 -1.05 -11.34
N ALA A 151 -27.67 -0.39 -12.50
CA ALA A 151 -26.70 -0.53 -13.59
C ALA A 151 -25.28 -0.15 -13.16
N VAL A 152 -25.11 0.94 -12.41
CA VAL A 152 -23.81 1.32 -11.82
C VAL A 152 -23.30 0.23 -10.89
N VAL A 153 -24.14 -0.28 -9.99
CA VAL A 153 -23.73 -1.36 -9.06
C VAL A 153 -23.32 -2.62 -9.83
N LEU A 154 -24.11 -3.04 -10.82
CA LEU A 154 -23.82 -4.22 -11.63
C LEU A 154 -22.57 -4.05 -12.48
N GLY A 155 -22.39 -2.90 -13.14
CA GLY A 155 -21.20 -2.59 -13.93
C GLY A 155 -19.92 -2.61 -13.10
N LEU A 156 -19.95 -1.97 -11.92
CA LEU A 156 -18.79 -1.92 -11.02
C LEU A 156 -18.53 -3.24 -10.27
N THR A 157 -19.44 -4.20 -10.28
CA THR A 157 -19.27 -5.50 -9.60
C THR A 157 -19.20 -6.65 -10.60
N VAL A 158 -20.35 -7.12 -11.08
CA VAL A 158 -20.49 -8.24 -12.03
C VAL A 158 -19.79 -7.90 -13.36
N GLY A 159 -19.88 -6.65 -13.81
CA GLY A 159 -19.22 -6.16 -15.02
C GLY A 159 -17.69 -6.25 -14.98
N CYS A 160 -17.07 -6.43 -13.81
CA CYS A 160 -15.63 -6.66 -13.70
C CYS A 160 -15.21 -8.06 -14.19
N ALA A 161 -16.09 -9.06 -14.14
CA ALA A 161 -15.75 -10.45 -14.42
C ALA A 161 -15.03 -10.69 -15.77
N PRO A 162 -15.51 -10.17 -16.93
CA PRO A 162 -14.80 -10.33 -18.20
C PRO A 162 -13.42 -9.66 -18.18
N TYR A 163 -13.28 -8.51 -17.52
CA TYR A 163 -12.00 -7.79 -17.43
C TYR A 163 -10.99 -8.45 -16.50
N VAL A 164 -11.43 -9.25 -15.52
CA VAL A 164 -10.51 -10.06 -14.72
C VAL A 164 -9.75 -11.05 -15.59
N LEU A 165 -10.43 -11.72 -16.52
CA LEU A 165 -9.79 -12.68 -17.44
C LEU A 165 -8.77 -11.99 -18.36
N LEU A 166 -9.15 -10.84 -18.93
CA LEU A 166 -8.26 -10.03 -19.77
C LEU A 166 -7.06 -9.53 -18.97
N ALA A 167 -7.30 -9.00 -17.76
CA ALA A 167 -6.25 -8.53 -16.87
C ALA A 167 -5.29 -9.66 -16.47
N ILE A 168 -5.76 -10.89 -16.24
CA ILE A 168 -4.86 -12.03 -15.99
C ILE A 168 -3.93 -12.27 -17.21
N GLY A 169 -4.47 -12.23 -18.42
CA GLY A 169 -3.68 -12.39 -19.66
C GLY A 169 -2.53 -11.38 -19.77
N GLU A 170 -2.76 -10.15 -19.34
CA GLU A 170 -1.77 -9.08 -19.37
C GLU A 170 -0.84 -9.06 -18.15
N GLU A 171 -1.42 -9.02 -16.95
CA GLU A 171 -0.70 -8.78 -15.69
C GLU A 171 0.31 -9.87 -15.38
N VAL A 172 0.07 -11.11 -15.80
CA VAL A 172 1.03 -12.21 -15.67
C VAL A 172 2.34 -11.90 -16.39
N GLY A 173 2.30 -11.21 -17.54
CA GLY A 173 3.48 -10.73 -18.24
C GLY A 173 4.04 -9.46 -17.61
N TRP A 174 3.23 -8.40 -17.51
CA TRP A 174 3.71 -7.08 -17.11
C TRP A 174 4.12 -7.02 -15.64
N ARG A 175 3.25 -7.44 -14.72
CA ARG A 175 3.52 -7.39 -13.27
C ARG A 175 4.12 -8.71 -12.79
N GLY A 176 3.80 -9.83 -13.43
CA GLY A 176 4.36 -11.13 -13.07
C GLY A 176 5.82 -11.32 -13.52
N VAL A 177 6.21 -10.78 -14.68
CA VAL A 177 7.58 -10.92 -15.22
C VAL A 177 8.32 -9.59 -15.30
N LEU A 178 7.80 -8.59 -16.03
CA LEU A 178 8.57 -7.37 -16.31
C LEU A 178 8.90 -6.56 -15.05
N VAL A 179 7.90 -6.26 -14.21
CA VAL A 179 8.10 -5.43 -13.01
C VAL A 179 9.15 -6.00 -12.03
N PRO A 180 9.13 -7.29 -11.64
CA PRO A 180 10.16 -7.86 -10.77
C PRO A 180 11.57 -7.73 -11.34
N HIS A 181 11.76 -7.99 -12.63
CA HIS A 181 13.07 -7.86 -13.28
C HIS A 181 13.51 -6.40 -13.39
N LEU A 182 12.58 -5.46 -13.60
CA LEU A 182 12.91 -4.04 -13.51
C LEU A 182 13.26 -3.65 -12.08
N ALA A 183 12.62 -4.24 -11.07
CA ALA A 183 12.89 -3.96 -9.67
C ALA A 183 14.31 -4.35 -9.27
N GLU A 184 14.89 -5.38 -9.91
CA GLU A 184 16.29 -5.77 -9.72
C GLU A 184 17.25 -4.71 -10.32
N GLY A 185 17.94 -3.96 -9.46
CA GLY A 185 19.04 -3.08 -9.86
C GLY A 185 18.64 -1.75 -10.51
N ASN A 186 17.38 -1.34 -10.44
CA ASN A 186 16.94 -0.01 -10.88
C ASN A 186 16.46 0.87 -9.72
N SER A 187 16.26 2.16 -10.02
CA SER A 187 15.57 3.07 -9.11
C SER A 187 14.05 2.95 -9.23
N PRO A 188 13.27 3.30 -8.19
CA PRO A 188 11.81 3.32 -8.25
C PRO A 188 11.26 4.09 -9.46
N ALA A 189 11.85 5.24 -9.78
CA ALA A 189 11.48 6.04 -10.94
C ALA A 189 11.66 5.27 -12.26
N ARG A 190 12.76 4.51 -12.41
CA ARG A 190 12.99 3.69 -13.60
C ARG A 190 12.02 2.51 -13.70
N VAL A 191 11.68 1.86 -12.58
CA VAL A 191 10.69 0.77 -12.57
C VAL A 191 9.34 1.29 -13.09
N VAL A 192 8.90 2.45 -12.58
CA VAL A 192 7.65 3.08 -13.00
C VAL A 192 7.70 3.53 -14.46
N LEU A 193 8.72 4.30 -14.84
CA LEU A 193 8.81 4.89 -16.18
C LEU A 193 9.00 3.82 -17.26
N LEU A 194 9.95 2.90 -17.08
CA LEU A 194 10.18 1.84 -18.09
C LEU A 194 8.99 0.88 -18.14
N GLY A 195 8.44 0.47 -16.99
CA GLY A 195 7.27 -0.40 -16.95
C GLY A 195 6.07 0.23 -17.66
N GLY A 196 5.76 1.50 -17.34
CA GLY A 196 4.66 2.24 -17.94
C GLY A 196 4.82 2.51 -19.43
N LEU A 197 6.01 2.94 -19.87
CA LEU A 197 6.29 3.21 -21.29
C LEU A 197 6.26 1.95 -22.14
N ILE A 198 6.82 0.84 -21.65
CA ILE A 198 6.77 -0.45 -22.35
C ILE A 198 5.32 -0.93 -22.48
N TRP A 199 4.54 -0.85 -21.41
CA TRP A 199 3.13 -1.25 -21.45
C TRP A 199 2.30 -0.35 -22.36
N SER A 200 2.57 0.96 -22.36
CA SER A 200 1.91 1.91 -23.29
C SER A 200 2.26 1.61 -24.74
N ALA A 201 3.53 1.33 -25.04
CA ALA A 201 3.99 1.00 -26.40
C ALA A 201 3.34 -0.27 -26.96
N PHE A 202 2.97 -1.22 -26.11
CA PHE A 202 2.20 -2.40 -26.50
C PHE A 202 0.80 -2.05 -27.03
N HIS A 203 0.15 -1.02 -26.46
CA HIS A 203 -1.19 -0.57 -26.83
C HIS A 203 -1.24 0.47 -27.95
N LEU A 204 -0.13 1.20 -28.19
CA LEU A 204 -0.08 2.27 -29.20
C LEU A 204 -0.60 1.88 -30.60
N PRO A 205 -0.35 0.66 -31.14
CA PRO A 205 -0.89 0.28 -32.45
C PRO A 205 -2.42 0.40 -32.55
N ILE A 206 -3.15 0.14 -31.46
CA ILE A 206 -4.61 0.28 -31.40
C ILE A 206 -5.01 1.74 -31.62
N ILE A 207 -4.33 2.64 -30.92
CA ILE A 207 -4.63 4.08 -30.93
C ILE A 207 -4.28 4.70 -32.28
N VAL A 208 -3.11 4.35 -32.83
CA VAL A 208 -2.55 5.05 -34.00
C VAL A 208 -3.00 4.46 -35.33
N ALA A 209 -3.40 3.19 -35.37
CA ALA A 209 -3.63 2.48 -36.63
C ALA A 209 -4.96 1.72 -36.72
N LEU A 210 -5.64 1.47 -35.59
CA LEU A 210 -6.86 0.63 -35.57
C LEU A 210 -8.09 1.37 -35.05
N GLY A 211 -8.11 2.71 -35.08
CA GLY A 211 -9.28 3.51 -34.73
C GLY A 211 -9.45 3.85 -33.25
N GLY A 212 -8.46 3.58 -32.40
CA GLY A 212 -8.53 3.92 -30.96
C GLY A 212 -8.41 5.43 -30.64
N THR A 213 -8.40 6.30 -31.65
CA THR A 213 -8.43 7.76 -31.47
C THR A 213 -9.88 8.26 -31.66
N PRO A 214 -10.45 9.01 -30.70
CA PRO A 214 -11.79 9.59 -30.85
C PRO A 214 -11.86 10.58 -32.02
N ASP A 215 -13.05 10.69 -32.65
CA ASP A 215 -13.25 11.62 -33.74
C ASP A 215 -12.99 13.08 -33.30
N GLY A 216 -12.28 13.83 -34.15
CA GLY A 216 -11.93 15.22 -33.88
C GLY A 216 -10.77 15.42 -32.90
N VAL A 217 -10.13 14.35 -32.42
CA VAL A 217 -8.91 14.42 -31.60
C VAL A 217 -7.69 14.05 -32.44
N PRO A 218 -6.60 14.85 -32.45
CA PRO A 218 -5.37 14.45 -33.10
C PRO A 218 -4.78 13.21 -32.44
N THR A 219 -4.49 12.17 -33.23
CA THR A 219 -3.89 10.91 -32.76
C THR A 219 -2.66 11.08 -31.85
N PRO A 220 -1.72 12.02 -32.11
CA PRO A 220 -0.60 12.25 -31.19
C PRO A 220 -1.04 12.71 -29.78
N VAL A 221 -2.11 13.50 -29.69
CA VAL A 221 -2.65 13.97 -28.41
C VAL A 221 -3.26 12.82 -27.63
N ALA A 222 -4.09 11.99 -28.29
CA ALA A 222 -4.68 10.79 -27.71
C ALA A 222 -3.61 9.82 -27.21
N ALA A 223 -2.57 9.56 -28.03
CA ALA A 223 -1.46 8.69 -27.66
C ALA A 223 -0.66 9.20 -26.45
N VAL A 224 -0.43 10.51 -26.34
CA VAL A 224 0.25 11.12 -25.18
C VAL A 224 -0.60 11.00 -23.92
N CYS A 225 -1.89 11.36 -23.98
CA CYS A 225 -2.80 11.28 -22.83
C CYS A 225 -2.91 9.84 -22.32
N PHE A 226 -3.07 8.89 -23.24
CA PHE A 226 -3.10 7.47 -22.91
C PHE A 226 -1.80 6.97 -22.28
N THR A 227 -0.64 7.35 -22.84
CA THR A 227 0.67 6.97 -22.28
C THR A 227 0.86 7.52 -20.85
N VAL A 228 0.42 8.75 -20.60
CA VAL A 228 0.45 9.35 -19.26
C VAL A 228 -0.46 8.57 -18.29
N ALA A 229 -1.70 8.28 -18.71
CA ALA A 229 -2.65 7.52 -17.90
C ALA A 229 -2.13 6.11 -17.54
N LEU A 230 -1.63 5.36 -18.54
CA LEU A 230 -1.10 4.02 -18.34
C LEU A 230 0.18 3.99 -17.51
N THR A 231 1.05 4.99 -17.67
CA THR A 231 2.26 5.09 -16.84
C THR A 231 1.90 5.37 -15.38
N ALA A 232 0.92 6.24 -15.13
CA ALA A 232 0.42 6.52 -13.79
C ALA A 232 -0.24 5.29 -13.15
N LEU A 233 -1.15 4.62 -13.87
CA LEU A 233 -1.74 3.35 -13.42
C LEU A 233 -0.66 2.28 -13.20
N GLY A 234 0.30 2.19 -14.11
CA GLY A 234 1.46 1.30 -14.04
C GLY A 234 2.24 1.42 -12.74
N ALA A 235 2.43 2.64 -12.23
CA ALA A 235 3.08 2.89 -10.95
C ALA A 235 2.38 2.19 -9.79
N THR A 236 1.06 2.37 -9.68
CA THR A 236 0.25 1.77 -8.60
C THR A 236 0.22 0.24 -8.72
N LEU A 237 0.05 -0.29 -9.92
CA LEU A 237 0.04 -1.74 -10.15
C LEU A 237 1.40 -2.38 -9.86
N ALA A 238 2.52 -1.69 -10.16
CA ALA A 238 3.86 -2.15 -9.80
C ALA A 238 4.04 -2.22 -8.27
N TRP A 239 3.58 -1.20 -7.54
CA TRP A 239 3.60 -1.23 -6.08
C TRP A 239 2.77 -2.38 -5.50
N GLN A 240 1.54 -2.55 -5.97
CA GLN A 240 0.64 -3.61 -5.52
C GLN A 240 1.26 -4.99 -5.73
N ARG A 241 1.90 -5.17 -6.89
CA ARG A 241 2.63 -6.40 -7.22
C ARG A 241 3.80 -6.66 -6.28
N LEU A 242 4.58 -5.63 -5.96
CA LEU A 242 5.77 -5.77 -5.13
C LEU A 242 5.41 -6.00 -3.66
N ARG A 243 4.29 -5.45 -3.16
CA ARG A 243 3.86 -5.64 -1.76
C ARG A 243 2.99 -6.87 -1.55
N HIS A 244 1.94 -7.02 -2.35
CA HIS A 244 0.84 -7.96 -2.06
C HIS A 244 0.75 -9.12 -3.05
N GLY A 245 1.59 -9.16 -4.07
CA GLY A 245 1.52 -10.14 -5.16
C GLY A 245 0.57 -9.69 -6.27
N LEU A 246 0.23 -10.61 -7.18
CA LEU A 246 -0.36 -10.27 -8.47
C LEU A 246 -1.86 -9.91 -8.43
N TRP A 247 -2.64 -10.52 -7.53
CA TRP A 247 -4.09 -10.35 -7.51
C TRP A 247 -4.59 -8.90 -7.36
N PRO A 248 -4.03 -8.06 -6.47
CA PRO A 248 -4.50 -6.67 -6.36
C PRO A 248 -4.28 -5.88 -7.65
N ALA A 249 -3.21 -6.17 -8.40
CA ALA A 249 -2.98 -5.54 -9.70
C ALA A 249 -4.03 -5.98 -10.73
N VAL A 250 -4.35 -7.28 -10.79
CA VAL A 250 -5.42 -7.83 -11.64
C VAL A 250 -6.77 -7.19 -11.32
N VAL A 251 -7.13 -7.11 -10.03
CA VAL A 251 -8.40 -6.53 -9.59
C VAL A 251 -8.48 -5.04 -9.91
N THR A 252 -7.41 -4.29 -9.66
CA THR A 252 -7.37 -2.86 -9.98
C THR A 252 -7.50 -2.62 -11.48
N HIS A 253 -6.74 -3.34 -12.31
CA HIS A 253 -6.83 -3.24 -13.77
C HIS A 253 -8.24 -3.59 -14.26
N ALA A 254 -8.82 -4.70 -13.79
CA ALA A 254 -10.18 -5.08 -14.16
C ALA A 254 -11.23 -4.04 -13.76
N ALA A 255 -11.11 -3.47 -12.56
CA ALA A 255 -12.02 -2.45 -12.06
C ALA A 255 -11.93 -1.14 -12.85
N VAL A 256 -10.73 -0.73 -13.28
CA VAL A 256 -10.54 0.43 -14.16
C VAL A 256 -11.28 0.23 -15.48
N ASN A 257 -11.07 -0.92 -16.13
CA ASN A 257 -11.71 -1.24 -17.40
C ASN A 257 -13.24 -1.32 -17.25
N ALA A 258 -13.73 -2.00 -16.20
CA ALA A 258 -15.16 -2.07 -15.94
C ALA A 258 -15.78 -0.68 -15.71
N THR A 259 -15.11 0.18 -14.94
CA THR A 259 -15.60 1.53 -14.67
C THR A 259 -15.71 2.36 -15.94
N LEU A 260 -14.70 2.28 -16.82
CA LEU A 260 -14.73 2.99 -18.10
C LEU A 260 -15.81 2.44 -19.03
N TYR A 261 -15.74 1.15 -19.36
CA TYR A 261 -16.50 0.57 -20.47
C TYR A 261 -17.92 0.11 -20.10
N THR A 262 -18.21 -0.14 -18.82
CA THR A 262 -19.55 -0.59 -18.39
C THR A 262 -20.36 0.49 -17.69
N VAL A 263 -19.72 1.61 -17.32
CA VAL A 263 -20.38 2.69 -16.58
C VAL A 263 -20.14 4.04 -17.25
N VAL A 264 -18.90 4.53 -17.30
CA VAL A 264 -18.64 5.90 -17.74
C VAL A 264 -19.01 6.10 -19.21
N GLU A 265 -18.57 5.22 -20.10
CA GLU A 265 -18.87 5.33 -21.53
C GLU A 265 -20.37 5.14 -21.83
N PRO A 266 -21.06 4.06 -21.39
CA PRO A 266 -22.48 3.89 -21.66
C PRO A 266 -23.38 4.97 -21.02
N ALA A 267 -22.91 5.62 -19.95
CA ALA A 267 -23.62 6.73 -19.33
C ALA A 267 -23.28 8.10 -19.93
N THR A 268 -22.42 8.17 -20.95
CA THR A 268 -21.97 9.42 -21.55
C THR A 268 -22.59 9.62 -22.93
N THR A 269 -23.24 10.78 -23.12
CA THR A 269 -23.66 11.25 -24.44
C THR A 269 -22.66 12.24 -25.00
N ASP A 270 -22.33 12.05 -26.28
CA ASP A 270 -21.35 12.87 -26.98
C ASP A 270 -21.80 14.31 -27.17
N ARG A 271 -20.83 15.21 -27.06
CA ARG A 271 -20.90 16.64 -27.35
C ARG A 271 -19.67 17.03 -28.17
N ALA A 272 -19.62 18.29 -28.60
CA ALA A 272 -18.62 18.80 -29.54
C ALA A 272 -17.15 18.46 -29.19
N HIS A 273 -16.82 18.27 -27.91
CA HIS A 273 -15.45 18.00 -27.46
C HIS A 273 -15.33 16.81 -26.50
N THR A 274 -16.34 15.95 -26.35
CA THR A 274 -16.30 14.82 -25.39
C THR A 274 -15.05 13.96 -25.57
N GLY A 275 -14.67 13.65 -26.82
CA GLY A 275 -13.50 12.83 -27.15
C GLY A 275 -12.16 13.36 -26.63
N TRP A 276 -12.02 14.68 -26.43
CA TRP A 276 -10.79 15.26 -25.87
C TRP A 276 -10.62 14.97 -24.38
N PHE A 277 -11.70 14.60 -23.69
CA PHE A 277 -11.75 14.59 -22.23
C PHE A 277 -12.17 13.23 -21.65
N GLY A 278 -13.20 12.60 -22.22
CA GLY A 278 -14.00 11.56 -21.55
C GLY A 278 -13.67 10.09 -21.87
N THR A 279 -12.79 9.82 -22.83
CA THR A 279 -12.44 8.45 -23.26
C THR A 279 -11.20 7.92 -22.52
N GLU A 280 -10.80 6.66 -22.77
CA GLU A 280 -9.54 6.15 -22.20
C GLU A 280 -8.29 6.89 -22.69
N THR A 281 -8.40 7.60 -23.81
CA THR A 281 -7.36 8.47 -24.37
C THR A 281 -7.56 9.96 -24.02
N GLY A 282 -8.57 10.28 -23.21
CA GLY A 282 -8.95 11.65 -22.86
C GLY A 282 -8.13 12.28 -21.74
N LEU A 283 -8.12 13.62 -21.71
CA LEU A 283 -7.36 14.40 -20.74
C LEU A 283 -7.82 14.18 -19.29
N LEU A 284 -9.12 14.03 -19.03
CA LEU A 284 -9.63 13.89 -17.66
C LEU A 284 -9.15 12.59 -17.02
N LEU A 285 -9.14 11.49 -17.77
CA LEU A 285 -8.61 10.22 -17.28
C LEU A 285 -7.11 10.30 -17.03
N ALA A 286 -6.35 10.94 -17.93
CA ALA A 286 -4.90 11.12 -17.75
C ALA A 286 -4.58 11.91 -16.47
N VAL A 287 -5.27 13.04 -16.24
CA VAL A 287 -5.11 13.85 -15.03
C VAL A 287 -5.55 13.09 -13.78
N ALA A 288 -6.73 12.46 -13.81
CA ALA A 288 -7.23 11.68 -12.67
C ALA A 288 -6.29 10.54 -12.29
N SER A 289 -5.72 9.84 -13.28
CA SER A 289 -4.74 8.76 -13.07
C SER A 289 -3.46 9.28 -12.42
N VAL A 290 -2.93 10.42 -12.87
CA VAL A 290 -1.73 11.03 -12.28
C VAL A 290 -1.99 11.48 -10.85
N VAL A 291 -3.11 12.15 -10.58
CA VAL A 291 -3.48 12.58 -9.22
C VAL A 291 -3.62 11.37 -8.30
N ALA A 292 -4.32 10.32 -8.76
CA ALA A 292 -4.47 9.08 -8.00
C ALA A 292 -3.12 8.42 -7.69
N ALA A 293 -2.24 8.31 -8.70
CA ALA A 293 -0.91 7.73 -8.55
C ALA A 293 -0.01 8.55 -7.61
N VAL A 294 -0.06 9.89 -7.66
CA VAL A 294 0.71 10.77 -6.75
C VAL A 294 0.19 10.67 -5.32
N CYS A 295 -1.14 10.72 -5.13
CA CYS A 295 -1.76 10.52 -3.82
C CYS A 295 -1.41 9.15 -3.24
N TRP A 296 -1.39 8.12 -4.07
CA TRP A 296 -0.97 6.78 -3.70
C TRP A 296 0.51 6.73 -3.31
N SER A 297 1.40 7.23 -4.17
CA SER A 297 2.84 7.17 -3.95
C SER A 297 3.30 7.94 -2.70
N ARG A 298 2.55 8.97 -2.28
CA ARG A 298 2.79 9.68 -1.02
C ARG A 298 2.48 8.84 0.21
N ARG A 299 1.49 7.95 0.14
CA ARG A 299 1.13 7.04 1.24
C ARG A 299 1.90 5.73 1.18
N ALA A 300 2.30 5.31 -0.01
CA ALA A 300 2.80 3.98 -0.30
C ALA A 300 3.90 4.04 -1.37
N PRO A 301 5.06 4.65 -1.06
CA PRO A 301 6.15 4.81 -2.03
C PRO A 301 6.86 3.49 -2.33
N LEU A 302 7.36 3.35 -3.56
CA LEU A 302 8.38 2.36 -3.94
C LEU A 302 9.76 2.85 -3.52
N ARG A 303 10.59 1.96 -2.99
CA ARG A 303 11.89 2.34 -2.41
C ARG A 303 13.02 1.40 -2.82
N PRO A 304 14.27 1.89 -2.93
CA PRO A 304 15.43 1.01 -3.03
C PRO A 304 15.67 0.29 -1.70
N SER A 305 15.92 -1.01 -1.73
CA SER A 305 16.44 -1.80 -0.63
C SER A 305 17.96 -1.64 -0.50
N ALA A 306 18.54 -2.08 0.63
CA ALA A 306 20.00 -2.06 0.83
C ALA A 306 20.76 -2.89 -0.22
N ALA A 307 20.12 -3.93 -0.78
CA ALA A 307 20.67 -4.76 -1.86
C ALA A 307 20.49 -4.12 -3.26
N GLY A 308 19.95 -2.90 -3.36
CA GLY A 308 19.76 -2.19 -4.61
C GLY A 308 18.53 -2.62 -5.43
N ALA A 309 17.64 -3.45 -4.86
CA ALA A 309 16.38 -3.83 -5.49
C ALA A 309 15.24 -2.90 -5.06
N VAL A 310 14.28 -2.62 -5.95
CA VAL A 310 13.09 -1.84 -5.59
C VAL A 310 12.07 -2.70 -4.85
N VAL A 311 11.68 -2.27 -3.67
CA VAL A 311 10.71 -2.95 -2.80
C VAL A 311 9.53 -2.04 -2.46
N ALA A 312 8.45 -2.67 -2.00
CA ALA A 312 7.22 -2.01 -1.55
C ALA A 312 6.85 -2.41 -0.10
N ASP A 313 7.69 -3.22 0.54
CA ASP A 313 7.52 -3.74 1.90
C ASP A 313 8.73 -3.33 2.76
N ILE A 314 8.47 -3.07 4.04
CA ILE A 314 9.42 -2.52 5.01
C ILE A 314 10.25 -3.64 5.66
N ALA A 315 9.71 -4.86 5.78
CA ALA A 315 10.45 -6.01 6.32
C ALA A 315 11.68 -6.37 5.47
N ASP A 316 11.60 -6.16 4.15
CA ASP A 316 12.70 -6.43 3.22
C ASP A 316 13.81 -5.34 3.21
N ILE A 317 13.57 -4.21 3.88
CA ILE A 317 14.59 -3.17 4.09
C ILE A 317 15.55 -3.60 5.23
N ALA A 318 15.01 -4.23 6.28
CA ALA A 318 15.78 -4.74 7.43
C ALA A 318 16.48 -6.08 7.14
N ASN A 319 15.81 -7.01 6.45
CA ASN A 319 16.36 -8.33 6.11
C ASN A 319 17.63 -8.27 5.22
N ALA A 320 17.89 -7.15 4.56
CA ALA A 320 19.07 -6.96 3.71
C ALA A 320 20.33 -6.52 4.51
N VAL A 321 20.18 -6.18 5.79
CA VAL A 321 21.32 -5.85 6.68
C VAL A 321 21.94 -7.12 7.26
N ASP A 322 21.15 -8.19 7.44
CA ASP A 322 21.60 -9.47 8.03
C ASP A 322 22.30 -10.41 7.03
N ALA A 323 22.39 -10.03 5.75
CA ALA A 323 23.09 -10.83 4.73
C ALA A 323 24.62 -10.60 4.70
N VAL A 324 25.17 -9.79 5.62
CA VAL A 324 26.61 -9.71 5.87
C VAL A 324 26.98 -10.71 6.96
N ASP A 325 27.32 -11.92 6.50
CA ASP A 325 28.18 -12.93 7.13
C ASP A 325 28.15 -13.01 8.68
N ILE A 326 27.10 -13.62 9.22
CA ILE A 326 27.13 -14.16 10.59
C ILE A 326 27.56 -15.62 10.55
N THR A 327 28.81 -15.87 10.18
CA THR A 327 29.53 -17.09 10.58
C THR A 327 30.23 -16.93 11.94
N ALA A 328 30.03 -15.81 12.64
CA ALA A 328 30.44 -15.66 14.02
C ALA A 328 29.36 -16.19 14.97
N THR A 329 29.59 -17.41 15.46
CA THR A 329 28.89 -18.04 16.58
C THR A 329 28.71 -17.08 17.75
N PRO A 330 27.49 -16.86 18.29
CA PRO A 330 27.34 -16.16 19.56
C PRO A 330 27.91 -17.04 20.67
N SER A 331 28.98 -16.55 21.31
CA SER A 331 29.52 -17.14 22.53
C SER A 331 28.45 -17.12 23.61
N ALA A 332 28.09 -18.30 24.11
CA ALA A 332 27.25 -18.46 25.29
C ALA A 332 28.03 -17.97 26.53
N ALA A 333 27.84 -16.71 26.90
CA ALA A 333 28.31 -16.19 28.18
C ALA A 333 27.42 -15.04 28.69
N SER A 334 26.82 -15.27 29.86
CA SER A 334 26.00 -14.37 30.70
C SER A 334 24.62 -14.01 30.12
N THR A 335 23.49 -14.31 30.76
CA THR A 335 23.17 -14.10 32.18
C THR A 335 22.26 -15.23 32.70
N GLN A 336 22.76 -16.05 33.63
CA GLN A 336 21.90 -16.89 34.47
C GLN A 336 21.14 -15.99 35.45
N ALA A 337 19.86 -15.75 35.19
CA ALA A 337 18.93 -15.31 36.22
C ALA A 337 18.35 -16.55 36.90
N THR A 338 18.69 -16.73 38.18
CA THR A 338 18.11 -17.75 39.05
C THR A 338 16.62 -17.42 39.28
N PRO A 339 15.70 -18.39 39.18
CA PRO A 339 14.30 -18.14 39.52
C PRO A 339 14.18 -17.97 41.03
N LYS A 340 13.99 -16.72 41.48
CA LYS A 340 13.61 -16.43 42.86
C LYS A 340 12.14 -16.79 43.00
N GLN A 341 11.84 -17.81 43.82
CA GLN A 341 10.49 -18.23 44.17
C GLN A 341 9.66 -17.02 44.60
N ALA A 342 8.68 -16.65 43.77
CA ALA A 342 7.58 -15.80 44.19
C ALA A 342 6.58 -16.65 44.98
N ALA A 343 6.09 -16.11 46.10
CA ALA A 343 5.09 -16.74 46.95
C ALA A 343 3.81 -17.04 46.15
N PRO A 344 3.07 -18.12 46.47
CA PRO A 344 1.87 -18.49 45.72
C PRO A 344 0.79 -17.40 45.91
N ALA A 345 0.47 -16.70 44.82
CA ALA A 345 -0.76 -15.94 44.72
C ALA A 345 -1.94 -16.91 44.82
N GLN A 346 -2.90 -16.59 45.68
CA GLN A 346 -4.05 -17.44 45.94
C GLN A 346 -4.84 -17.70 44.65
N VAL A 347 -5.12 -18.98 44.42
CA VAL A 347 -5.99 -19.49 43.36
C VAL A 347 -7.41 -18.99 43.62
N GLY A 348 -7.82 -17.93 42.92
CA GLY A 348 -9.21 -17.52 42.78
C GLY A 348 -9.87 -18.33 41.65
N GLY A 349 -11.06 -18.85 41.90
CA GLY A 349 -11.74 -19.82 41.04
C GLY A 349 -12.22 -19.30 39.67
N PRO A 350 -12.97 -20.11 38.90
CA PRO A 350 -13.21 -19.88 37.48
C PRO A 350 -13.88 -18.52 37.22
N ALA A 351 -13.33 -17.79 36.25
CA ALA A 351 -13.75 -16.47 35.83
C ALA A 351 -15.26 -16.43 35.54
N ARG A 352 -16.01 -15.70 36.38
CA ARG A 352 -17.35 -15.22 36.02
C ARG A 352 -17.19 -14.17 34.94
N ALA A 353 -18.03 -14.22 33.90
CA ALA A 353 -18.13 -13.19 32.88
C ALA A 353 -18.42 -11.83 33.54
N SER A 354 -17.38 -11.02 33.71
CA SER A 354 -17.48 -9.61 34.02
C SER A 354 -17.81 -8.85 32.72
N GLU A 355 -18.57 -7.77 32.85
CA GLU A 355 -18.80 -6.82 31.76
C GLU A 355 -17.47 -6.37 31.14
N PRO A 356 -17.36 -6.22 29.80
CA PRO A 356 -16.13 -5.78 29.17
C PRO A 356 -15.62 -4.47 29.77
N ILE A 357 -14.31 -4.39 30.03
CA ILE A 357 -13.69 -3.17 30.54
C ILE A 357 -13.56 -2.13 29.41
N ASP A 358 -13.57 -0.84 29.78
CA ASP A 358 -13.35 0.24 28.82
C ASP A 358 -11.85 0.40 28.53
N THR A 359 -11.46 0.08 27.29
CA THR A 359 -10.08 0.14 26.77
C THR A 359 -9.87 1.28 25.75
N SER A 360 -10.79 2.23 25.67
CA SER A 360 -10.76 3.26 24.62
C SER A 360 -9.75 4.39 24.87
N ASP A 361 -9.06 4.40 26.01
CA ASP A 361 -7.83 5.18 26.21
C ASP A 361 -6.72 4.80 25.21
N MET A 362 -6.64 3.52 24.82
CA MET A 362 -5.70 3.06 23.81
C MET A 362 -5.89 3.78 22.47
N GLN A 363 -7.14 3.83 21.99
CA GLN A 363 -7.50 4.50 20.73
C GLN A 363 -7.20 6.01 20.78
N VAL A 364 -7.32 6.64 21.95
CA VAL A 364 -6.97 8.06 22.13
C VAL A 364 -5.47 8.29 21.96
N VAL A 365 -4.64 7.40 22.53
CA VAL A 365 -3.18 7.47 22.39
C VAL A 365 -2.75 7.15 20.95
N HIS A 366 -3.34 6.13 20.33
CA HIS A 366 -3.05 5.76 18.94
C HIS A 366 -3.42 6.88 17.96
N ALA A 367 -4.57 7.55 18.17
CA ALA A 367 -4.96 8.70 17.36
C ALA A 367 -3.95 9.86 17.48
N MET A 368 -3.38 10.09 18.67
CA MET A 368 -2.28 11.03 18.85
C MET A 368 -1.05 10.62 18.04
N PHE A 369 -0.62 9.35 18.11
CA PHE A 369 0.54 8.87 17.34
C PHE A 369 0.34 8.99 15.84
N ARG A 370 -0.78 8.50 15.29
CA ARG A 370 -1.11 8.62 13.87
C ARG A 370 -1.05 10.07 13.39
N ARG A 371 -1.66 10.97 14.16
CA ARG A 371 -1.65 12.41 13.86
C ARG A 371 -0.24 12.98 13.87
N GLN A 372 0.53 12.75 14.93
CA GLN A 372 1.84 13.39 15.10
C GLN A 372 2.90 12.82 14.16
N PHE A 373 2.98 11.50 13.98
CA PHE A 373 3.88 10.87 13.01
C PHE A 373 3.50 11.21 11.56
N GLY A 374 2.21 11.39 11.26
CA GLY A 374 1.76 11.86 9.95
C GLY A 374 2.20 13.29 9.59
N LEU A 375 2.46 14.15 10.58
CA LEU A 375 2.90 15.54 10.35
C LEU A 375 4.42 15.65 10.14
N LEU A 376 5.20 14.71 10.69
CA LEU A 376 6.65 14.81 10.77
C LEU A 376 7.38 14.87 9.41
N PRO A 377 7.02 14.07 8.38
CA PRO A 377 7.69 14.15 7.07
C PRO A 377 7.61 15.54 6.45
N ASP A 378 6.44 16.18 6.51
CA ASP A 378 6.24 17.51 5.94
C ASP A 378 6.94 18.61 6.75
N LEU A 379 7.00 18.48 8.08
CA LEU A 379 7.77 19.39 8.93
C LEU A 379 9.28 19.31 8.62
N VAL A 380 9.80 18.10 8.41
CA VAL A 380 11.20 17.90 8.01
C VAL A 380 11.45 18.52 6.63
N ARG A 381 10.57 18.28 5.65
CA ARG A 381 10.72 18.85 4.29
C ARG A 381 10.60 20.37 4.23
N ALA A 382 9.74 20.95 5.05
CA ALA A 382 9.54 22.39 5.14
C ALA A 382 10.75 23.14 5.71
N SER A 383 11.70 22.42 6.31
CA SER A 383 12.89 23.04 6.88
C SER A 383 13.87 23.51 5.81
N ARG A 384 14.35 24.76 5.95
CA ARG A 384 15.28 25.36 4.99
C ARG A 384 16.66 24.68 5.05
N PRO A 385 17.33 24.46 3.90
CA PRO A 385 18.69 23.92 3.89
C PRO A 385 19.64 24.79 4.71
N GLY A 386 20.38 24.19 5.62
CA GLY A 386 21.31 24.91 6.51
C GLY A 386 20.66 25.59 7.72
N ASP A 387 19.34 25.54 7.89
CA ASP A 387 18.68 26.04 9.11
C ASP A 387 18.76 24.99 10.24
N SER A 388 19.91 24.95 10.91
CA SER A 388 20.15 24.06 12.05
C SER A 388 19.23 24.33 13.24
N GLY A 389 18.70 25.55 13.37
CA GLY A 389 17.78 25.92 14.44
C GLY A 389 16.43 25.25 14.28
N GLN A 390 15.85 25.35 13.07
CA GLN A 390 14.62 24.67 12.71
C GLN A 390 14.80 23.14 12.74
N ALA A 391 15.90 22.63 12.18
CA ALA A 391 16.20 21.19 12.20
C ALA A 391 16.29 20.64 13.63
N THR A 392 16.92 21.37 14.56
CA THR A 392 16.98 20.99 15.98
C THR A 392 15.60 20.99 16.63
N ALA A 393 14.77 22.01 16.37
CA ALA A 393 13.43 22.07 16.94
C ALA A 393 12.53 20.90 16.47
N VAL A 394 12.58 20.56 15.18
CA VAL A 394 11.85 19.41 14.61
C VAL A 394 12.38 18.10 15.15
N ALA A 395 13.71 17.93 15.21
CA ALA A 395 14.32 16.72 15.73
C ALA A 395 14.04 16.51 17.23
N ASP A 396 13.99 17.58 18.06
CA ASP A 396 13.64 17.48 19.49
C ASP A 396 12.18 17.07 19.70
N HIS A 397 11.27 17.56 18.84
CA HIS A 397 9.86 17.11 18.85
C HIS A 397 9.75 15.63 18.45
N LEU A 398 10.50 15.22 17.42
CA LEU A 398 10.59 13.83 17.00
C LEU A 398 11.15 12.93 18.11
N ASP A 399 12.21 13.34 18.81
CA ASP A 399 12.78 12.57 19.92
C ASP A 399 11.76 12.35 21.04
N LEU A 400 10.94 13.35 21.36
CA LEU A 400 9.84 13.20 22.31
C LEU A 400 8.81 12.16 21.84
N LEU A 401 8.40 12.22 20.57
CA LEU A 401 7.43 11.28 20.00
C LEU A 401 7.97 9.84 19.96
N LEU A 402 9.22 9.64 19.55
CA LEU A 402 9.86 8.33 19.56
C LEU A 402 10.03 7.78 20.97
N ALA A 403 10.29 8.64 21.97
CA ALA A 403 10.34 8.22 23.36
C ALA A 403 8.95 7.77 23.84
N LEU A 404 7.90 8.58 23.58
CA LEU A 404 6.52 8.24 23.91
C LEU A 404 6.08 6.91 23.28
N LEU A 405 6.39 6.71 21.99
CA LEU A 405 6.07 5.48 21.27
C LEU A 405 6.76 4.26 21.89
N ARG A 406 8.07 4.37 22.17
CA ARG A 406 8.82 3.29 22.81
C ARG A 406 8.24 2.89 24.16
N GLU A 407 7.91 3.86 25.01
CA GLU A 407 7.37 3.55 26.34
C GLU A 407 5.99 2.90 26.25
N HIS A 408 5.18 3.33 25.28
CA HIS A 408 3.89 2.72 24.98
C HIS A 408 4.04 1.24 24.58
N HIS A 409 4.86 0.93 23.56
CA HIS A 409 5.13 -0.47 23.16
C HIS A 409 5.76 -1.28 24.31
N SER A 410 6.72 -0.70 25.03
CA SER A 410 7.35 -1.36 26.18
C SER A 410 6.36 -1.66 27.31
N GLY A 411 5.34 -0.81 27.51
CA GLY A 411 4.26 -1.06 28.45
C GLY A 411 3.44 -2.27 28.05
N GLU A 412 3.10 -2.38 26.76
CA GLU A 412 2.37 -3.52 26.20
C GLU A 412 3.18 -4.81 26.31
N ASP A 413 4.46 -4.76 25.98
CA ASP A 413 5.38 -5.89 26.06
C ASP A 413 5.54 -6.44 27.48
N ARG A 414 5.57 -5.55 28.47
CA ARG A 414 5.76 -5.93 29.87
C ARG A 414 4.46 -6.39 30.54
N VAL A 415 3.32 -5.84 30.14
CA VAL A 415 2.04 -6.01 30.88
C VAL A 415 0.97 -6.67 30.02
N LEU A 416 0.67 -6.12 28.84
CA LEU A 416 -0.47 -6.55 28.03
C LEU A 416 -0.23 -7.93 27.41
N TRP A 417 0.90 -8.14 26.72
CA TRP A 417 1.17 -9.41 26.02
C TRP A 417 1.24 -10.62 26.95
N PRO A 418 1.94 -10.58 28.09
CA PRO A 418 1.98 -11.72 29.00
C PRO A 418 0.59 -12.14 29.48
N LEU A 419 -0.28 -11.17 29.83
CA LEU A 419 -1.65 -11.44 30.28
C LEU A 419 -2.52 -12.04 29.17
N LEU A 420 -2.40 -11.54 27.95
CA LEU A 420 -3.15 -12.06 26.81
C LEU A 420 -2.67 -13.46 26.42
N VAL A 421 -1.36 -13.73 26.42
CA VAL A 421 -0.81 -15.07 26.15
C VAL A 421 -1.31 -16.09 27.19
N GLU A 422 -1.34 -15.72 28.47
CA GLU A 422 -1.81 -16.60 29.54
C GLU A 422 -3.31 -16.91 29.40
N ARG A 423 -4.11 -15.95 28.93
CA ARG A 423 -5.58 -15.99 29.03
C ARG A 423 -6.30 -16.18 27.70
N ALA A 424 -5.61 -16.21 26.57
CA ALA A 424 -6.19 -16.41 25.25
C ALA A 424 -6.29 -17.91 24.90
N PRO A 425 -7.48 -18.52 24.94
CA PRO A 425 -7.64 -19.98 24.91
C PRO A 425 -7.60 -20.58 23.49
N THR A 426 -7.36 -19.80 22.43
CA THR A 426 -7.46 -20.26 21.04
C THR A 426 -6.15 -20.12 20.27
N LEU A 427 -5.87 -21.10 19.38
CA LEU A 427 -4.75 -21.07 18.44
C LEU A 427 -4.72 -19.81 17.57
N THR A 428 -5.89 -19.26 17.24
CA THR A 428 -6.02 -18.01 16.47
C THR A 428 -5.49 -16.81 17.26
N ALA A 429 -5.83 -16.69 18.54
CA ALA A 429 -5.35 -15.59 19.36
C ALA A 429 -3.83 -15.67 19.61
N ALA A 430 -3.28 -16.88 19.79
CA ALA A 430 -1.83 -17.08 19.88
C ALA A 430 -1.10 -16.70 18.57
N ALA A 431 -1.67 -17.03 17.41
CA ALA A 431 -1.12 -16.64 16.12
C ALA A 431 -1.18 -15.12 15.88
N THR A 432 -2.26 -14.46 16.33
CA THR A 432 -2.39 -13.00 16.31
C THR A 432 -1.33 -12.33 17.19
N LEU A 433 -1.09 -12.84 18.40
CA LEU A 433 -0.08 -12.30 19.31
C LEU A 433 1.34 -12.40 18.74
N VAL A 434 1.68 -13.50 18.05
CA VAL A 434 2.96 -13.66 17.35
C VAL A 434 3.07 -12.69 16.16
N LEU A 435 1.97 -12.44 15.45
CA LEU A 435 1.95 -11.52 14.31
C LEU A 435 2.15 -10.07 14.75
N VAL A 436 1.41 -9.62 15.78
CA VAL A 436 1.52 -8.27 16.33
C VAL A 436 2.87 -8.03 16.99
N GLY A 437 3.42 -9.02 17.72
CA GLY A 437 4.76 -8.93 18.28
C GLY A 437 5.86 -8.72 17.21
N ARG A 438 5.75 -9.36 16.05
CA ARG A 438 6.68 -9.09 14.93
C ARG A 438 6.50 -7.70 14.32
N GLN A 439 5.31 -7.09 14.47
CA GLN A 439 5.09 -5.71 14.05
C GLN A 439 5.76 -4.72 15.01
N HIS A 440 5.80 -4.99 16.33
CA HIS A 440 6.58 -4.19 17.30
C HIS A 440 8.04 -4.10 16.88
N ASP A 441 8.68 -5.26 16.62
CA ASP A 441 10.09 -5.31 16.20
C ASP A 441 10.36 -4.46 14.95
N GLY A 442 9.46 -4.53 13.96
CA GLY A 442 9.57 -3.76 12.73
C GLY A 442 9.43 -2.24 12.94
N VAL A 443 8.47 -1.82 13.76
CA VAL A 443 8.25 -0.40 14.09
C VAL A 443 9.43 0.14 14.91
N ASP A 444 9.93 -0.63 15.88
CA ASP A 444 11.05 -0.22 16.73
C ASP A 444 12.37 -0.09 15.94
N GLN A 445 12.64 -1.02 15.02
CA GLN A 445 13.80 -0.91 14.11
C GLN A 445 13.74 0.36 13.25
N LEU A 446 12.56 0.70 12.71
CA LEU A 446 12.36 1.94 11.97
C LEU A 446 12.50 3.17 12.85
N ALA A 447 11.95 3.14 14.07
CA ALA A 447 12.07 4.21 15.04
C ALA A 447 13.55 4.50 15.39
N ASP A 448 14.37 3.45 15.47
CA ASP A 448 15.82 3.57 15.67
C ASP A 448 16.53 4.15 14.45
N ALA A 449 16.19 3.71 13.23
CA ALA A 449 16.73 4.27 11.99
C ALA A 449 16.35 5.76 11.82
N VAL A 450 15.11 6.11 12.11
CA VAL A 450 14.61 7.50 12.14
C VAL A 450 15.41 8.33 13.13
N ARG A 451 15.66 7.83 14.34
CA ARG A 451 16.46 8.54 15.35
C ARG A 451 17.88 8.83 14.86
N GLN A 452 18.53 7.84 14.26
CA GLN A 452 19.88 8.00 13.70
C GLN A 452 19.90 9.03 12.56
N ALA A 453 18.92 8.98 11.66
CA ALA A 453 18.79 9.95 10.58
C ALA A 453 18.50 11.36 11.10
N ALA A 454 17.68 11.50 12.16
CA ALA A 454 17.40 12.77 12.79
C ALA A 454 18.65 13.38 13.42
N GLN A 455 19.48 12.58 14.07
CA GLN A 455 20.78 13.03 14.61
C GLN A 455 21.73 13.49 13.50
N ALA A 456 21.78 12.78 12.37
CA ALA A 456 22.60 13.18 11.23
C ALA A 456 22.13 14.52 10.65
N TRP A 457 20.82 14.64 10.37
CA TRP A 457 20.21 15.83 9.82
C TRP A 457 20.38 17.06 10.74
N ARG A 458 20.21 16.88 12.06
CA ARG A 458 20.37 17.94 13.07
C ARG A 458 21.74 18.63 13.01
N ARG A 459 22.81 17.92 12.62
CA ARG A 459 24.19 18.47 12.62
C ARG A 459 24.42 19.56 11.57
N GLY A 460 23.70 19.53 10.44
CA GLY A 460 23.98 20.42 9.32
C GLY A 460 22.78 20.83 8.47
N ALA A 461 21.58 20.33 8.77
CA ALA A 461 20.36 20.58 8.01
C ALA A 461 20.56 20.40 6.48
N ALA A 462 21.35 19.39 6.09
CA ALA A 462 21.64 19.10 4.70
C ALA A 462 20.40 18.54 3.99
N LEU A 463 20.22 18.92 2.71
CA LEU A 463 19.08 18.46 1.90
C LEU A 463 19.01 16.93 1.79
N ALA A 464 20.15 16.26 1.60
CA ALA A 464 20.20 14.81 1.48
C ALA A 464 19.76 14.11 2.79
N ASP A 465 20.21 14.59 3.94
CA ASP A 465 19.82 14.05 5.24
C ASP A 465 18.35 14.34 5.56
N ARG A 466 17.85 15.52 5.16
CA ARG A 466 16.44 15.89 5.26
C ARG A 466 15.55 14.91 4.50
N ASP A 467 15.87 14.67 3.23
CA ASP A 467 15.08 13.81 2.36
C ASP A 467 15.15 12.34 2.82
N ARG A 468 16.31 11.90 3.33
CA ARG A 468 16.46 10.58 3.97
C ARG A 468 15.60 10.45 5.22
N LEU A 469 15.63 11.44 6.12
CA LEU A 469 14.83 11.44 7.35
C LEU A 469 13.33 11.47 7.04
N ALA A 470 12.89 12.34 6.13
CA ALA A 470 11.49 12.42 5.72
C ALA A 470 11.01 11.09 5.11
N GLY A 471 11.85 10.45 4.30
CA GLY A 471 11.57 9.10 3.79
C GLY A 471 11.40 8.09 4.93
N LEU A 472 12.35 8.00 5.87
CA LEU A 472 12.26 7.06 7.00
C LEU A 472 11.04 7.33 7.90
N LEU A 473 10.65 8.58 8.07
CA LEU A 473 9.44 8.95 8.81
C LEU A 473 8.16 8.49 8.11
N GLU A 474 8.11 8.54 6.78
CA GLU A 474 7.01 7.97 6.01
C GLU A 474 6.95 6.45 6.15
N ASP A 475 8.11 5.77 6.17
CA ASP A 475 8.16 4.31 6.43
C ASP A 475 7.64 3.99 7.83
N LEU A 476 8.14 4.70 8.84
CA LEU A 476 7.68 4.54 10.21
C LEU A 476 6.18 4.81 10.32
N GLY A 477 5.67 5.86 9.67
CA GLY A 477 4.25 6.19 9.67
C GLY A 477 3.37 5.09 9.08
N VAL A 478 3.78 4.48 7.97
CA VAL A 478 3.05 3.36 7.34
C VAL A 478 3.07 2.11 8.23
N ALA A 479 4.26 1.73 8.73
CA ALA A 479 4.39 0.56 9.61
C ALA A 479 3.59 0.73 10.90
N LEU A 480 3.66 1.93 11.49
CA LEU A 480 2.92 2.28 12.70
C LEU A 480 1.41 2.26 12.44
N GLU A 481 0.91 2.81 11.33
CA GLU A 481 -0.52 2.75 10.99
C GLU A 481 -1.01 1.31 10.87
N ASP A 482 -0.30 0.46 10.12
CA ASP A 482 -0.66 -0.96 9.95
C ASP A 482 -0.63 -1.74 11.27
N HIS A 483 0.32 -1.40 12.14
CA HIS A 483 0.46 -1.98 13.47
C HIS A 483 -0.70 -1.56 14.40
N LEU A 484 -0.95 -0.27 14.56
CA LEU A 484 -2.03 0.26 15.41
C LEU A 484 -3.41 -0.21 14.92
N ASP A 485 -3.63 -0.33 13.61
CA ASP A 485 -4.85 -0.90 13.02
C ASP A 485 -5.06 -2.36 13.41
N ALA A 486 -3.98 -3.15 13.45
CA ALA A 486 -4.05 -4.55 13.85
C ALA A 486 -4.38 -4.65 15.34
N GLU A 487 -3.75 -3.83 16.18
CA GLU A 487 -4.01 -3.81 17.62
C GLU A 487 -5.44 -3.40 17.96
N GLU A 488 -5.92 -2.29 17.41
CA GLU A 488 -7.27 -1.79 17.70
C GLU A 488 -8.36 -2.77 17.27
N ARG A 489 -8.12 -3.50 16.17
CA ARG A 489 -9.09 -4.44 15.62
C ARG A 489 -9.06 -5.80 16.31
N GLU A 490 -7.88 -6.31 16.64
CA GLU A 490 -7.70 -7.69 17.06
C GLU A 490 -7.33 -7.81 18.55
N ILE A 491 -6.54 -6.88 19.09
CA ILE A 491 -5.99 -6.95 20.46
C ILE A 491 -6.87 -6.22 21.46
N VAL A 492 -7.21 -4.96 21.21
CA VAL A 492 -7.97 -4.11 22.13
C VAL A 492 -9.32 -4.74 22.53
N PRO A 493 -10.08 -5.38 21.61
CA PRO A 493 -11.30 -6.10 21.99
C PRO A 493 -11.05 -7.35 22.84
N LEU A 494 -9.94 -8.07 22.61
CA LEU A 494 -9.56 -9.20 23.46
C LEU A 494 -9.22 -8.72 24.86
N ALA A 495 -8.43 -7.65 24.98
CA ALA A 495 -8.09 -7.05 26.26
C ALA A 495 -9.33 -6.62 27.05
N ALA A 496 -10.33 -6.03 26.39
CA ALA A 496 -11.58 -5.63 27.00
C ALA A 496 -12.34 -6.79 27.67
N THR A 497 -12.17 -8.02 27.18
CA THR A 497 -12.87 -9.21 27.70
C THR A 497 -12.03 -10.08 28.64
N LEU A 498 -10.70 -9.99 28.57
CA LEU A 498 -9.79 -10.89 29.28
C LEU A 498 -9.06 -10.23 30.47
N LEU A 499 -9.02 -8.90 30.52
CA LEU A 499 -8.35 -8.16 31.60
C LEU A 499 -9.37 -7.54 32.55
N THR A 500 -8.93 -7.31 33.78
CA THR A 500 -9.65 -6.50 34.78
C THR A 500 -9.29 -5.02 34.64
N ALA A 501 -10.16 -4.13 35.13
CA ALA A 501 -9.90 -2.68 35.10
C ALA A 501 -8.61 -2.30 35.86
N THR A 502 -8.25 -3.03 36.91
CA THR A 502 -7.02 -2.83 37.67
C THR A 502 -5.77 -3.19 36.87
N GLU A 503 -5.82 -4.29 36.11
CA GLU A 503 -4.72 -4.70 35.23
C GLU A 503 -4.54 -3.73 34.08
N TRP A 504 -5.65 -3.26 33.49
CA TRP A 504 -5.62 -2.22 32.47
C TRP A 504 -5.05 -0.90 33.01
N ALA A 505 -5.45 -0.48 34.21
CA ALA A 505 -4.88 0.69 34.86
C ALA A 505 -3.38 0.54 35.24
N ALA A 506 -2.85 -0.68 35.30
CA ALA A 506 -1.42 -0.92 35.47
C ALA A 506 -0.65 -0.63 34.17
N LEU A 507 -1.20 -1.00 33.00
CA LEU A 507 -0.63 -0.67 31.69
C LEU A 507 -0.40 0.84 31.54
N GLY A 508 -1.41 1.66 31.87
CA GLY A 508 -1.29 3.11 31.79
C GLY A 508 -0.27 3.74 32.76
N ARG A 509 0.02 3.09 33.90
CA ARG A 509 1.04 3.55 34.85
C ARG A 509 2.44 3.13 34.42
N ASP A 510 2.60 1.86 34.04
CA ASP A 510 3.89 1.26 33.70
C ASP A 510 4.33 1.56 32.26
N GLY A 511 3.43 2.00 31.39
CA GLY A 511 3.73 2.56 30.06
C GLY A 511 3.80 4.09 30.02
N SER A 512 3.91 4.75 31.19
CA SER A 512 4.00 6.21 31.27
C SER A 512 5.44 6.70 31.44
N LEU A 513 5.85 7.59 30.55
CA LEU A 513 7.13 8.30 30.65
C LEU A 513 7.09 9.36 31.76
N LYS A 514 8.21 9.54 32.46
CA LYS A 514 8.40 10.68 33.37
C LYS A 514 8.58 11.97 32.56
N LEU A 515 7.47 12.66 32.30
CA LEU A 515 7.45 13.91 31.56
C LEU A 515 7.66 15.13 32.48
N SER A 516 8.41 16.12 32.01
CA SER A 516 8.38 17.45 32.63
C SER A 516 6.98 18.08 32.54
N PRO A 517 6.62 19.04 33.41
CA PRO A 517 5.29 19.69 33.35
C PRO A 517 4.97 20.28 31.97
N ARG A 518 5.99 20.79 31.27
CA ARG A 518 5.84 21.31 29.90
C ARG A 518 5.59 20.20 28.88
N GLN A 519 6.31 19.08 28.97
CA GLN A 519 6.11 17.93 28.08
C GLN A 519 4.74 17.28 28.31
N LEU A 520 4.29 17.18 29.57
CA LEU A 520 2.95 16.68 29.89
C LEU A 520 1.86 17.55 29.22
N LEU A 521 1.95 18.87 29.36
CA LEU A 521 1.02 19.80 28.69
C LEU A 521 1.11 19.71 27.16
N LEU A 522 2.30 19.47 26.61
CA LEU A 522 2.47 19.26 25.17
C LEU A 522 1.78 17.96 24.73
N SER A 523 2.00 16.84 25.43
CA SER A 523 1.35 15.55 25.13
C SER A 523 -0.17 15.64 25.20
N LEU A 524 -0.73 16.29 26.23
CA LEU A 524 -2.17 16.54 26.31
C LEU A 524 -2.70 17.37 25.13
N GLY A 525 -1.92 18.36 24.67
CA GLY A 525 -2.29 19.16 23.51
C GLY A 525 -2.18 18.39 22.19
N MET A 526 -1.24 17.46 22.06
CA MET A 526 -1.13 16.52 20.93
C MET A 526 -2.30 15.53 20.92
N ILE A 527 -2.74 15.07 22.11
CA ILE A 527 -3.92 14.21 22.27
C ILE A 527 -5.17 14.94 21.80
N GLU A 528 -5.38 16.20 22.19
CA GLU A 528 -6.52 16.97 21.70
C GLU A 528 -6.46 17.18 20.17
N ASP A 529 -5.27 17.34 19.60
CA ASP A 529 -5.09 17.49 18.14
C ASP A 529 -5.37 16.18 17.37
N GLY A 530 -5.07 15.02 17.94
CA GLY A 530 -5.32 13.71 17.32
C GLY A 530 -6.70 13.13 17.59
N ALA A 531 -7.15 13.13 18.85
CA ALA A 531 -8.38 12.49 19.32
C ALA A 531 -9.51 13.48 19.67
N GLY A 532 -9.29 14.78 19.47
CA GLY A 532 -10.27 15.82 19.74
C GLY A 532 -10.48 16.13 21.23
N PRO A 533 -11.41 17.05 21.56
CA PRO A 533 -11.69 17.46 22.93
C PRO A 533 -12.17 16.33 23.84
N GLN A 534 -12.84 15.33 23.27
CA GLN A 534 -13.33 14.15 24.02
C GLN A 534 -12.17 13.26 24.47
N GLY A 535 -11.18 13.02 23.61
CA GLY A 535 -9.96 12.29 23.98
C GLY A 535 -9.20 12.98 25.10
N LEU A 536 -9.05 14.31 25.03
CA LEU A 536 -8.44 15.08 26.13
C LEU A 536 -9.24 14.98 27.43
N ALA A 537 -10.57 15.10 27.37
CA ALA A 537 -11.42 14.98 28.55
C ALA A 537 -11.29 13.61 29.23
N ARG A 538 -11.15 12.54 28.44
CA ARG A 538 -10.88 11.19 28.92
C ARG A 538 -9.53 11.08 29.62
N MET A 539 -8.47 11.60 29.00
CA MET A 539 -7.10 11.57 29.59
C MET A 539 -6.95 12.43 30.84
N THR A 540 -7.91 13.32 31.12
CA THR A 540 -7.91 14.21 32.29
C THR A 540 -9.05 13.91 33.27
N SER A 541 -9.68 12.73 33.15
CA SER A 541 -10.81 12.32 33.99
C SER A 541 -10.47 12.29 35.48
N GLU A 542 -9.27 11.86 35.84
CA GLU A 542 -8.79 11.77 37.23
C GLU A 542 -8.55 13.15 37.88
N LEU A 543 -8.48 14.23 37.09
CA LEU A 543 -8.32 15.57 37.63
C LEU A 543 -9.65 16.10 38.20
N PRO A 544 -9.60 16.90 39.29
CA PRO A 544 -10.78 17.60 39.79
C PRO A 544 -11.46 18.40 38.67
N SER A 545 -12.80 18.35 38.60
CA SER A 545 -13.58 18.98 37.53
C SER A 545 -13.27 20.47 37.34
N VAL A 546 -12.98 21.17 38.43
CA VAL A 546 -12.58 22.59 38.46
C VAL A 546 -11.22 22.86 37.80
N ALA A 547 -10.32 21.88 37.74
CA ALA A 547 -8.97 22.02 37.18
C ALA A 547 -8.92 21.70 35.67
N ARG A 548 -9.84 20.87 35.15
CA ARG A 548 -9.83 20.39 33.76
C ARG A 548 -9.83 21.52 32.71
N PRO A 549 -10.66 22.59 32.81
CA PRO A 549 -10.67 23.67 31.83
C PRO A 549 -9.34 24.43 31.78
N LEU A 550 -8.71 24.63 32.94
CA LEU A 550 -7.42 25.31 33.05
C LEU A 550 -6.31 24.48 32.36
N VAL A 551 -6.25 23.19 32.66
CA VAL A 551 -5.28 22.26 32.07
C VAL A 551 -5.45 22.19 30.55
N ALA A 552 -6.69 22.04 30.06
CA ALA A 552 -6.98 22.03 28.63
C ALA A 552 -6.55 23.35 27.94
N GLY A 553 -6.82 24.49 28.58
CA GLY A 553 -6.39 25.80 28.08
C GLY A 553 -4.86 25.93 27.96
N LEU A 554 -4.13 25.42 28.96
CA LEU A 554 -2.67 25.40 28.97
C LEU A 554 -2.10 24.43 27.93
N ALA A 555 -2.66 23.23 27.82
CA ALA A 555 -2.25 22.21 26.85
C ALA A 555 -2.36 22.74 25.41
N ARG A 556 -3.51 23.32 25.03
CA ARG A 556 -3.70 23.98 23.72
C ARG A 556 -2.72 25.13 23.48
N ARG A 557 -2.39 25.89 24.52
CA ARG A 557 -1.43 27.00 24.41
C ARG A 557 -0.02 26.49 24.15
N VAL A 558 0.42 25.48 24.90
CA VAL A 558 1.74 24.85 24.74
C VAL A 558 1.85 24.20 23.37
N HIS A 559 0.89 23.37 22.97
CA HIS A 559 0.87 22.71 21.66
C HIS A 559 0.91 23.71 20.50
N ARG A 560 0.03 24.71 20.48
CA ARG A 560 0.05 25.75 19.43
C ARG A 560 1.37 26.51 19.37
N ARG A 561 1.99 26.79 20.52
CA ARG A 561 3.30 27.46 20.56
C ARG A 561 4.38 26.55 20.00
N THR A 562 4.39 25.27 20.35
CA THR A 562 5.32 24.28 19.78
C THR A 562 5.12 24.18 18.28
N MET A 563 3.91 23.96 17.78
CA MET A 563 3.64 23.84 16.34
C MET A 563 4.06 25.09 15.55
N ARG A 564 3.83 26.29 16.09
CA ARG A 564 4.34 27.53 15.47
C ARG A 564 5.86 27.61 15.42
N THR A 565 6.56 27.02 16.38
CA THR A 565 8.02 26.94 16.33
C THR A 565 8.49 25.95 15.26
N LEU A 566 7.81 24.81 15.13
CA LEU A 566 8.16 23.78 14.13
C LEU A 566 7.91 24.24 12.69
N THR A 567 6.86 25.04 12.46
CA THR A 567 6.45 25.50 11.13
C THR A 567 7.04 26.85 10.70
N ARG A 568 7.89 27.48 11.52
CA ARG A 568 8.61 28.70 11.13
C ARG A 568 9.66 28.32 10.08
N ALA A 569 9.28 28.41 8.81
CA ALA A 569 10.18 28.40 7.67
C ALA A 569 10.68 29.82 7.40
#